data_AF-A0A3M0FRG7-F1
#
_entry.id   AF-A0A3M0FRG7-F1
#
_cell.length_a   1.000
_cell.length_b   1.000
_cell.length_c   1.000
_cell.angle_alpha   90.00
_cell.angle_beta   90.00
_cell.angle_gamma   90.00
#
_symmetry.space_group_name_H-M   'P 1'
#
loop_
_entity.id
_entity.type
_entity.pdbx_description
1 polymer ?
#
loop_
_entity_poly.entity_id
_entity_poly.type
_entity_poly.pdbx_seq_one_letter_code
_entity_poly.pdbx_strand_id
1 'polypeptide(L)'
;MIRACIPLKPARIYGGVWYDTFEGQQFFDRATTLAVIPASRSSVWLEINRREALVRANLADRIAEVMTPHAYRVRFVGAETLNMNCNDRDSFGRSSCFGHEGAFPGMVVVERILAIDAL
;
A
#
# COMPACT_ATOMS: atom_id res chain seq x y z
N MET A 1 -22.52 -1.01 10.25
CA MET A 1 -21.21 -1.55 9.82
C MET A 1 -20.83 -2.63 10.83
N ILE A 2 -20.91 -3.90 10.44
CA ILE A 2 -20.52 -5.02 11.31
C ILE A 2 -19.00 -5.02 11.38
N ARG A 3 -18.42 -4.95 12.58
CA ARG A 3 -16.98 -5.16 12.76
C ARG A 3 -16.72 -6.66 12.66
N ALA A 4 -16.10 -7.10 11.58
CA ALA A 4 -15.68 -8.48 11.40
C ALA A 4 -14.20 -8.61 11.77
N CYS A 5 -13.86 -9.61 12.59
CA CYS A 5 -12.47 -9.99 12.79
C CYS A 5 -11.96 -10.65 11.50
N ILE A 6 -10.85 -10.14 10.96
CA ILE A 6 -10.23 -10.70 9.77
C ILE A 6 -9.12 -11.65 10.22
N PRO A 7 -9.17 -12.94 9.85
CA PRO A 7 -8.12 -13.88 10.19
C PRO A 7 -6.84 -13.58 9.40
N LEU A 8 -5.72 -13.59 10.10
CA LEU A 8 -4.39 -13.35 9.55
C LEU A 8 -3.55 -14.63 9.61
N LYS A 9 -2.63 -14.80 8.65
CA LYS A 9 -1.57 -15.81 8.72
C LYS A 9 -0.58 -15.46 9.84
N PRO A 10 0.21 -16.43 10.35
CA PRO A 10 1.31 -16.14 11.26
C PRO A 10 2.25 -15.07 10.67
N ALA A 11 2.75 -14.19 11.53
CA ALA A 11 3.62 -13.12 11.11
C ALA A 11 4.92 -13.68 10.50
N ARG A 12 5.39 -13.04 9.44
CA ARG A 12 6.67 -13.38 8.77
C ARG A 12 7.40 -12.11 8.33
N ILE A 13 8.65 -12.28 7.93
CA ILE A 13 9.41 -11.21 7.28
C ILE A 13 8.95 -11.11 5.82
N TYR A 14 8.61 -9.89 5.42
CA TYR A 14 8.38 -9.49 4.04
C TYR A 14 9.56 -8.65 3.58
N GLY A 15 9.85 -8.73 2.28
CA GLY A 15 10.86 -7.90 1.64
C GLY A 15 10.43 -7.64 0.21
N GLY A 16 10.28 -6.38 -0.18
CA GLY A 16 9.70 -6.04 -1.47
C GLY A 16 9.65 -4.55 -1.73
N VAL A 17 8.80 -4.14 -2.67
CA VAL A 17 8.56 -2.73 -2.95
C VAL A 17 7.21 -2.32 -2.37
N TRP A 18 7.22 -1.32 -1.49
CA TRP A 18 6.01 -0.61 -1.07
C TRP A 18 5.77 0.54 -2.05
N TYR A 19 4.60 0.55 -2.65
CA TYR A 19 4.11 1.57 -3.56
C TYR A 19 3.00 2.39 -2.90
N ASP A 20 3.23 3.68 -2.75
CA ASP A 20 2.34 4.64 -2.11
C ASP A 20 1.79 5.58 -3.18
N THR A 21 0.47 5.67 -3.29
CA THR A 21 -0.22 6.56 -4.22
C THR A 21 -1.13 7.48 -3.43
N PHE A 22 -1.59 8.57 -4.07
CA PHE A 22 -2.49 9.52 -3.42
C PHE A 22 -3.76 8.85 -2.83
N GLU A 23 -4.25 7.77 -3.44
CA GLU A 23 -5.51 7.11 -3.04
C GLU A 23 -5.32 5.79 -2.31
N GLY A 24 -4.08 5.34 -2.08
CA GLY A 24 -3.84 4.11 -1.37
C GLY A 24 -2.42 3.57 -1.48
N GLN A 25 -2.25 2.37 -0.92
CA GLN A 25 -0.94 1.74 -0.78
C GLN A 25 -1.01 0.30 -1.27
N GLN A 26 0.03 -0.11 -1.98
CA GLN A 26 0.22 -1.48 -2.47
C GLN A 26 1.60 -1.99 -2.08
N PHE A 27 1.70 -3.28 -1.79
CA PHE A 27 2.97 -3.93 -1.51
C PHE A 27 3.20 -5.08 -2.48
N PHE A 28 4.36 -5.08 -3.12
CA PHE A 28 4.80 -6.11 -4.06
C PHE A 28 5.86 -6.97 -3.36
N ASP A 29 5.44 -8.10 -2.77
CA ASP A 29 6.33 -9.03 -2.07
C ASP A 29 7.40 -9.56 -3.04
N ARG A 30 8.65 -9.61 -2.56
CA ARG A 30 9.86 -10.01 -3.30
C ARG A 30 10.24 -9.15 -4.50
N ALA A 31 9.53 -8.07 -4.78
CA ALA A 31 9.92 -7.14 -5.83
C ALA A 31 11.21 -6.40 -5.42
N THR A 32 12.15 -6.31 -6.36
CA THR A 32 13.43 -5.61 -6.16
C THR A 32 13.53 -4.33 -6.97
N THR A 33 12.65 -4.10 -7.96
CA THR A 33 12.70 -2.95 -8.86
C THR A 33 11.30 -2.38 -9.13
N LEU A 34 11.25 -1.18 -9.69
CA LEU A 34 10.01 -0.51 -10.13
C LEU A 34 9.45 -1.04 -11.44
N ALA A 35 10.26 -1.73 -12.26
CA ALA A 35 9.85 -2.21 -13.59
C ALA A 35 8.71 -3.25 -13.53
N VAL A 36 8.50 -3.86 -12.36
CA VAL A 36 7.42 -4.81 -12.09
C VAL A 36 6.14 -4.14 -11.57
N ILE A 37 6.14 -2.83 -11.31
CA ILE A 37 4.95 -2.07 -10.88
C ILE A 37 4.25 -1.52 -12.13
N PRO A 38 2.92 -1.71 -12.28
CA PRO A 38 2.17 -1.23 -13.44
C PRO A 38 2.45 0.26 -13.74
N ALA A 39 2.83 0.54 -14.99
CA ALA A 39 3.45 1.77 -15.47
C ALA A 39 2.78 3.05 -14.97
N SER A 40 3.34 3.62 -13.91
CA SER A 40 3.10 5.00 -13.50
C SER A 40 4.45 5.62 -13.12
N ARG A 41 4.69 6.87 -13.54
CA ARG A 41 5.92 7.59 -13.19
C ARG A 41 5.98 7.68 -11.68
N SER A 42 6.95 7.03 -11.05
CA SER A 42 7.10 6.99 -9.60
C SER A 42 8.43 7.61 -9.18
N SER A 43 8.45 8.19 -7.99
CA SER A 43 9.64 8.81 -7.40
C SER A 43 9.95 8.19 -6.03
N VAL A 44 11.21 8.17 -5.62
CA VAL A 44 11.58 7.73 -4.27
C VAL A 44 11.42 8.92 -3.34
N TRP A 45 10.49 8.85 -2.40
CA TRP A 45 10.33 9.84 -1.33
C TRP A 45 10.67 9.18 0.01
N LEU A 46 10.91 9.92 1.09
CA LEU A 46 11.29 9.34 2.38
C LEU A 46 10.33 9.72 3.52
N GLU A 47 9.36 10.62 3.30
CA GLU A 47 8.51 11.12 4.40
C GLU A 47 7.19 11.79 3.94
N ILE A 48 6.06 11.07 4.00
CA ILE A 48 4.71 11.60 3.72
C ILE A 48 4.11 12.45 4.86
N ASN A 49 4.67 12.33 6.07
CA ASN A 49 4.09 12.90 7.30
C ASN A 49 4.42 14.38 7.54
N ARG A 50 5.19 15.05 6.67
CA ARG A 50 5.38 16.49 6.83
C ARG A 50 4.08 17.21 6.53
N ARG A 51 3.42 17.68 7.59
CA ARG A 51 2.19 18.51 7.56
C ARG A 51 2.28 19.68 6.58
N GLU A 52 3.51 20.16 6.31
CA GLU A 52 3.84 21.16 5.31
C GLU A 52 3.49 20.73 3.87
N ALA A 53 3.58 19.45 3.52
CA ALA A 53 3.20 18.91 2.21
C ALA A 53 1.68 18.92 2.00
N LEU A 54 0.90 18.55 3.03
CA LEU A 54 -0.57 18.59 3.00
C LEU A 54 -1.11 20.03 2.96
N VAL A 55 -0.46 20.96 3.66
CA VAL A 55 -0.85 22.39 3.66
C VAL A 55 -0.47 23.09 2.35
N ARG A 56 0.56 22.61 1.63
CA ARG A 56 1.01 23.17 0.34
C ARG A 56 0.29 22.61 -0.90
N ALA A 57 -0.54 21.58 -0.74
CA ALA A 57 -1.31 20.95 -1.84
C ALA A 57 -2.39 21.86 -2.48
N ASN A 58 -2.75 22.97 -1.83
CA ASN A 58 -3.75 23.94 -2.31
C ASN A 58 -3.23 24.90 -3.41
N LEU A 59 -2.06 24.65 -4.01
CA LEU A 59 -1.52 25.43 -5.13
C LEU A 59 -1.64 24.60 -6.43
N ALA A 60 -2.36 25.14 -7.42
CA ALA A 60 -2.74 24.48 -8.66
C ALA A 60 -1.58 23.82 -9.44
N ASP A 61 -0.36 24.36 -9.32
CA ASP A 61 0.83 23.85 -10.02
C ASP A 61 1.55 22.69 -9.30
N ARG A 62 1.12 22.31 -8.10
CA ARG A 62 1.77 21.29 -7.26
C ARG A 62 0.90 20.09 -6.91
N ILE A 63 -0.33 20.05 -7.42
CA ILE A 63 -1.17 18.84 -7.43
C ILE A 63 -0.37 17.68 -8.04
N ALA A 64 0.43 17.93 -9.08
CA ALA A 64 1.28 16.90 -9.69
C ALA A 64 2.29 16.28 -8.72
N GLU A 65 2.85 17.04 -7.76
CA GLU A 65 3.82 16.55 -6.78
C GLU A 65 3.15 15.63 -5.74
N VAL A 66 1.94 16.00 -5.26
CA VAL A 66 1.13 15.20 -4.33
C VAL A 66 0.51 13.97 -5.01
N MET A 67 0.22 14.07 -6.30
CA MET A 67 -0.30 12.97 -7.11
C MET A 67 0.82 12.06 -7.66
N THR A 68 2.10 12.39 -7.43
CA THR A 68 3.21 11.55 -7.88
C THR A 68 3.31 10.34 -6.95
N PRO A 69 3.16 9.12 -7.46
CA PRO A 69 3.35 7.93 -6.65
C PRO A 69 4.78 7.80 -6.13
N HIS A 70 4.89 7.24 -4.93
CA HIS A 70 6.16 7.00 -4.27
C HIS A 70 6.43 5.52 -4.09
N ALA A 71 7.70 5.16 -4.08
CA ALA A 71 8.10 3.78 -3.92
C ALA A 71 9.32 3.61 -3.02
N TYR A 72 9.31 2.53 -2.25
CA TYR A 72 10.30 2.23 -1.22
C TYR A 72 10.67 0.75 -1.28
N ARG A 73 11.97 0.42 -1.26
CA ARG A 73 12.38 -0.95 -0.97
C ARG A 73 12.31 -1.12 0.54
N VAL A 74 11.49 -2.04 1.02
CA VAL A 74 11.24 -2.20 2.45
C VAL A 74 11.41 -3.65 2.88
N ARG A 75 11.83 -3.82 4.14
CA ARG A 75 11.75 -5.09 4.87
C ARG A 75 10.99 -4.86 6.16
N PHE A 76 10.02 -5.71 6.47
CA PHE A 76 9.19 -5.57 7.67
C PHE A 76 8.70 -6.93 8.19
N VAL A 77 8.31 -6.98 9.46
CA VAL A 77 7.52 -8.07 10.05
C VAL A 77 6.05 -7.71 9.91
N GLY A 78 5.24 -8.61 9.37
CA GLY A 78 3.80 -8.39 9.23
C GLY A 78 3.01 -9.68 9.11
N ALA A 79 1.69 -9.55 9.04
CA ALA A 79 0.75 -10.65 8.90
C ALA A 79 -0.27 -10.33 7.78
N GLU A 80 -0.34 -11.20 6.77
CA GLU A 80 -1.27 -11.05 5.65
C GLU A 80 -2.61 -11.72 5.94
N THR A 81 -3.68 -11.21 5.35
CA THR A 81 -5.00 -11.84 5.39
C THR A 81 -4.95 -13.25 4.80
N LEU A 82 -5.77 -14.17 5.32
CA LEU A 82 -5.85 -15.52 4.76
C LEU A 82 -6.23 -15.51 3.27
N ASN A 83 -7.15 -14.61 2.91
CA ASN A 83 -7.55 -14.38 1.54
C ASN A 83 -6.86 -13.12 0.98
N MET A 84 -6.07 -13.31 -0.08
CA MET A 84 -5.42 -12.26 -0.87
C MET A 84 -6.04 -12.13 -2.26
N ASN A 85 -7.24 -12.67 -2.46
CA ASN A 85 -8.01 -12.65 -3.70
C ASN A 85 -9.34 -11.91 -3.51
N CYS A 86 -9.66 -11.01 -4.45
CA CYS A 86 -10.92 -10.28 -4.55
C CYS A 86 -12.15 -11.14 -4.97
N ASN A 87 -12.02 -12.47 -4.99
CA ASN A 87 -13.00 -13.35 -5.62
C ASN A 87 -14.15 -13.75 -4.68
N ASP A 88 -13.95 -13.64 -3.38
CA ASP A 88 -15.01 -13.91 -2.40
C ASP A 88 -16.02 -12.77 -2.40
N ARG A 89 -17.31 -13.12 -2.43
CA ARG A 89 -18.41 -12.15 -2.39
C ARG A 89 -18.89 -11.98 -0.95
N ASP A 90 -19.17 -10.75 -0.55
CA ASP A 90 -19.83 -10.44 0.72
C ASP A 90 -21.31 -10.90 0.70
N SER A 91 -22.01 -10.72 1.82
CA SER A 91 -23.44 -11.06 1.95
C SER A 91 -24.37 -10.31 0.98
N PHE A 92 -23.86 -9.28 0.29
CA PHE A 92 -24.57 -8.48 -0.69
C PHE A 92 -24.14 -8.78 -2.14
N GLY A 93 -23.30 -9.81 -2.34
CA GLY A 93 -22.82 -10.19 -3.66
C GLY A 93 -21.79 -9.21 -4.23
N ARG A 94 -21.13 -8.38 -3.42
CA ARG A 94 -20.02 -7.50 -3.83
C ARG A 94 -18.69 -8.17 -3.55
N SER A 95 -17.65 -7.87 -4.30
CA SER A 95 -16.31 -8.39 -3.99
C SER A 95 -15.89 -7.93 -2.59
N SER A 96 -15.51 -8.89 -1.74
CA SER A 96 -15.00 -8.64 -0.38
C SER A 96 -13.51 -8.27 -0.46
N CYS A 97 -13.23 -7.13 -1.07
CA CYS A 97 -11.89 -6.59 -1.23
C CYS A 97 -11.56 -5.56 -0.13
N PHE A 98 -10.29 -5.23 0.00
CA PHE A 98 -9.75 -4.25 0.94
C PHE A 98 -9.44 -2.92 0.26
N GLY A 99 -9.26 -1.87 1.06
CA GLY A 99 -8.89 -0.53 0.59
C GLY A 99 -10.06 0.32 0.11
N HIS A 100 -9.73 1.47 -0.46
CA HIS A 100 -10.71 2.41 -1.01
C HIS A 100 -11.51 1.72 -2.11
N GLU A 101 -12.85 1.72 -1.95
CA GLU A 101 -13.80 1.08 -2.88
C GLU A 101 -13.52 -0.39 -3.23
N GLY A 102 -12.75 -1.11 -2.40
CA GLY A 102 -12.40 -2.51 -2.67
C GLY A 102 -11.35 -2.69 -3.78
N ALA A 103 -10.47 -1.70 -3.96
CA ALA A 103 -9.43 -1.75 -5.00
C ALA A 103 -8.34 -2.82 -4.77
N PHE A 104 -8.17 -3.34 -3.55
CA PHE A 104 -7.08 -4.26 -3.22
C PHE A 104 -7.56 -5.66 -2.83
N PRO A 105 -6.93 -6.72 -3.36
CA PRO A 105 -7.40 -8.08 -3.15
C PRO A 105 -7.07 -8.67 -1.78
N GLY A 106 -6.27 -7.98 -0.97
CA GLY A 106 -5.87 -8.42 0.37
C GLY A 106 -5.29 -7.29 1.20
N MET A 107 -4.89 -7.60 2.42
CA MET A 107 -4.25 -6.65 3.35
C MET A 107 -3.06 -7.33 4.05
N VAL A 108 -2.01 -6.55 4.30
CA VAL A 108 -0.91 -6.93 5.21
C VAL A 108 -0.88 -5.94 6.35
N VAL A 109 -0.96 -6.43 7.59
CA VAL A 109 -0.76 -5.61 8.78
C VAL A 109 0.73 -5.60 9.10
N VAL A 110 1.33 -4.41 9.08
CA VAL A 110 2.73 -4.23 9.43
C VAL A 110 2.87 -4.11 10.95
N GLU A 111 3.64 -5.00 11.55
CA GLU A 111 3.92 -4.99 12.99
C GLU A 111 5.18 -4.17 13.31
N ARG A 112 6.22 -4.30 12.47
CA ARG A 112 7.50 -3.62 12.67
C ARG A 112 8.27 -3.47 11.36
N ILE A 113 8.70 -2.25 11.04
CA ILE A 113 9.65 -1.98 9.96
C ILE A 113 11.05 -2.40 10.39
N LEU A 114 11.77 -3.12 9.52
CA LEU A 114 13.15 -3.57 9.75
C LEU A 114 14.16 -2.72 8.96
N ALA A 115 13.84 -2.39 7.71
CA ALA A 115 14.70 -1.57 6.85
C ALA A 115 13.88 -0.85 5.77
N ILE A 116 14.37 0.31 5.35
CA ILE A 116 13.93 1.05 4.17
C ILE A 116 15.21 1.39 3.39
N ASP A 117 15.34 0.85 2.19
CA ASP A 117 16.49 1.01 1.31
C ASP A 117 16.12 1.85 0.09
N ALA A 118 17.13 2.48 -0.52
CA ALA A 118 16.96 3.09 -1.84
C ALA A 118 16.63 2.02 -2.89
N LEU A 119 15.74 2.36 -3.83
CA LEU A 119 15.36 1.48 -4.94
C LEU A 119 16.41 1.47 -6.05
#